data_AF-A0A944TPR3-F1
#
_entry.id   AF-A0A944TPR3-F1
#
_cell.length_a   1.000
_cell.length_b   1.000
_cell.length_c   1.000
_cell.angle_alpha   90.00
_cell.angle_beta   90.00
_cell.angle_gamma   90.00
#
_symmetry.space_group_name_H-M   'P 1'
#
loop_
_entity.id
_entity.type
_entity.pdbx_description
1 polymer ?
#
loop_
_entity_poly.entity_id
_entity_poly.type
_entity_poly.pdbx_seq_one_letter_code
_entity_poly.pdbx_strand_id
1 'polypeptide(L)'
;MGSMKDALKKAGFKATKDNNERKHVAAKKKTDAQKHQEERNFCEVCELIQPDVERFVHRNPTVDAEWICSACVDKNEIHDKFRKTHQSDFAKKGRYRREFGPTRDKKEF
;
A
#
# COMPACT_ATOMS: atom_id res chain seq x y z
N MET A 1 49.11 -11.89 25.45
CA MET A 1 47.98 -12.40 26.25
C MET A 1 47.03 -13.12 25.30
N GLY A 2 47.05 -14.45 25.32
CA GLY A 2 46.24 -15.26 24.41
C GLY A 2 44.78 -15.25 24.85
N SER A 3 43.88 -14.85 23.95
CA SER A 3 42.45 -14.85 24.20
C SER A 3 41.98 -16.30 24.45
N MET A 4 41.10 -16.48 25.43
CA MET A 4 40.46 -17.77 25.77
C MET A 4 39.92 -18.52 24.54
N LYS A 5 39.50 -17.76 23.52
CA LYS A 5 39.02 -18.27 22.22
C LYS A 5 40.07 -19.07 21.44
N ASP A 6 41.34 -18.70 21.53
CA ASP A 6 42.43 -19.36 20.80
C ASP A 6 42.89 -20.65 21.51
N ALA A 7 42.84 -20.68 22.85
CA ALA A 7 43.08 -21.89 23.63
C ALA A 7 42.02 -22.97 23.33
N LEU A 8 40.76 -22.58 23.25
CA LEU A 8 39.62 -23.47 22.95
C LEU A 8 39.71 -24.08 21.54
N LYS A 9 40.11 -23.29 20.54
CA LYS A 9 40.36 -23.79 19.18
C LYS A 9 41.52 -24.78 19.11
N LYS A 10 42.62 -24.49 19.83
CA LYS A 10 43.80 -25.36 19.86
C LYS A 10 43.53 -26.70 20.58
N ALA A 11 42.59 -26.71 21.53
CA ALA A 11 42.10 -27.91 22.20
C ALA A 11 41.09 -28.74 21.38
N GLY A 12 40.81 -28.37 20.12
CA GLY A 12 39.98 -29.16 19.21
C GLY A 12 38.47 -28.94 19.36
N PHE A 13 38.03 -27.99 20.19
CA PHE A 13 36.62 -27.64 20.30
C PHE A 13 36.16 -26.86 19.07
N LYS A 14 35.28 -27.48 18.27
CA LYS A 14 34.61 -26.82 17.13
C LYS A 14 33.38 -26.10 17.66
N ALA A 15 33.19 -24.84 17.29
CA ALA A 15 31.96 -24.11 17.58
C ALA A 15 30.78 -24.84 16.91
N THR A 16 29.93 -25.46 17.71
CA THR A 16 28.66 -26.01 17.25
C THR A 16 27.69 -24.87 17.03
N LYS A 17 26.95 -24.89 15.91
CA LYS A 17 25.90 -23.92 15.64
C LYS A 17 24.94 -23.84 16.82
N ASP A 18 24.65 -22.62 17.23
CA ASP A 18 23.71 -22.33 18.30
C ASP A 18 22.35 -22.96 17.94
N ASN A 19 21.81 -23.81 18.81
CA ASN A 19 20.53 -24.50 18.56
C ASN A 19 19.34 -23.53 18.45
N ASN A 20 19.57 -22.24 18.77
CA ASN A 20 18.54 -21.21 18.82
C ASN A 20 18.60 -20.19 17.67
N GLU A 21 19.36 -20.46 16.60
CA GLU A 21 19.24 -19.69 15.36
C GLU A 21 17.97 -20.12 14.61
N ARG A 22 16.82 -19.53 14.97
CA ARG A 22 15.58 -19.68 14.19
C ARG A 22 15.88 -19.27 12.75
N LYS A 23 15.72 -20.20 11.80
CA LYS A 23 15.82 -19.92 10.36
C LYS A 23 14.87 -18.76 10.03
N HIS A 24 15.43 -17.65 9.57
CA HIS A 24 14.65 -16.48 9.16
C HIS A 24 13.80 -16.89 7.94
N VAL A 25 12.52 -17.21 8.16
CA VAL A 25 11.60 -17.53 7.08
C VAL A 25 11.35 -16.23 6.33
N ALA A 26 11.80 -16.15 5.08
CA ALA A 26 11.52 -15.00 4.22
C ALA A 26 10.00 -14.77 4.18
N ALA A 27 9.56 -13.53 4.43
CA ALA A 27 8.16 -13.18 4.46
C ALA A 27 7.46 -13.69 3.20
N LYS A 28 6.39 -14.48 3.39
CA LYS A 28 5.64 -15.11 2.30
C LYS A 28 5.18 -13.99 1.36
N LYS A 29 5.49 -14.07 0.06
CA LYS A 29 4.99 -13.12 -0.93
C LYS A 29 3.46 -13.16 -0.88
N LYS A 30 2.83 -12.05 -0.50
CA LYS A 30 1.37 -11.94 -0.44
C LYS A 30 0.78 -12.21 -1.82
N THR A 31 -0.27 -13.01 -1.87
CA THR A 31 -1.04 -13.23 -3.09
C THR A 31 -1.77 -11.96 -3.50
N ASP A 32 -2.04 -11.76 -4.79
CA ASP A 32 -2.69 -10.52 -5.24
C ASP A 32 -4.11 -10.36 -4.67
N ALA A 33 -4.81 -11.46 -4.39
CA ALA A 33 -6.07 -11.45 -3.65
C ALA A 33 -5.93 -10.89 -2.23
N GLN A 34 -4.85 -11.20 -1.52
CA GLN A 34 -4.58 -10.64 -0.18
C GLN A 34 -4.21 -9.15 -0.24
N LYS A 35 -3.47 -8.71 -1.27
CA LYS A 35 -3.16 -7.29 -1.44
C LYS A 35 -4.41 -6.46 -1.74
N HIS A 36 -5.33 -7.01 -2.53
CA HIS A 36 -6.59 -6.35 -2.87
C HIS A 36 -7.51 -6.13 -1.66
N GLN A 37 -7.41 -6.98 -0.62
CA GLN A 37 -8.15 -6.79 0.63
C GLN A 37 -7.57 -5.67 1.51
N GLU A 38 -6.30 -5.30 1.35
CA GLU A 38 -5.67 -4.22 2.10
C GLU A 38 -6.11 -2.84 1.59
N GLU A 39 -6.65 -2.78 0.38
CA GLU A 39 -6.96 -1.54 -0.34
C GLU A 39 -8.47 -1.32 -0.37
N ARG A 40 -8.92 -0.11 0.00
CA ARG A 40 -10.34 0.19 0.06
C ARG A 40 -10.87 0.43 -1.35
N ASN A 41 -11.66 -0.50 -1.88
CA ASN A 41 -12.19 -0.45 -3.25
C ASN A 41 -13.71 -0.18 -3.31
N PHE A 42 -14.33 0.16 -2.18
CA PHE A 42 -15.76 0.47 -2.12
C PHE A 42 -15.99 1.97 -2.25
N CYS A 43 -16.82 2.37 -3.22
CA CYS A 43 -17.24 3.77 -3.38
C CYS A 43 -18.46 4.06 -2.50
N GLU A 44 -18.35 5.06 -1.64
CA GLU A 44 -19.40 5.48 -0.72
C GLU A 44 -20.53 6.28 -1.40
N VAL A 45 -20.37 6.70 -2.67
CA VAL A 45 -21.38 7.47 -3.41
C VAL A 45 -22.30 6.57 -4.24
N CYS A 46 -21.73 5.62 -4.98
CA CYS A 46 -22.52 4.67 -5.78
C CYS A 46 -22.73 3.32 -5.10
N GLU A 47 -22.13 3.11 -3.92
CA GLU A 47 -22.22 1.89 -3.13
C GLU A 47 -21.75 0.63 -3.89
N LEU A 48 -20.82 0.82 -4.83
CA LEU A 48 -20.27 -0.25 -5.66
C LEU A 48 -18.78 -0.42 -5.42
N ILE A 49 -18.30 -1.65 -5.63
CA ILE A 49 -16.87 -1.95 -5.66
C ILE A 49 -16.32 -1.51 -7.01
N GLN A 50 -15.33 -0.62 -6.98
CA GLN A 50 -14.70 -0.07 -8.17
C GLN A 50 -13.16 -0.09 -8.03
N PRO A 51 -12.42 -0.37 -9.12
CA PRO A 51 -10.95 -0.53 -9.07
C PRO A 51 -10.18 0.80 -9.02
N ASP A 52 -10.89 1.94 -9.09
CA ASP A 52 -10.39 3.30 -9.19
C ASP A 52 -10.79 4.18 -7.98
N VAL A 53 -11.19 3.56 -6.86
CA VAL A 53 -11.61 4.29 -5.65
C VAL A 53 -10.40 4.93 -4.95
N GLU A 54 -10.52 6.24 -4.71
CA GLU A 54 -9.54 7.03 -3.98
C GLU A 54 -10.22 7.82 -2.87
N ARG A 55 -9.42 8.26 -1.89
CA ARG A 55 -9.88 9.13 -0.82
C ARG A 55 -9.78 10.59 -1.24
N PHE A 56 -10.90 11.31 -1.18
CA PHE A 56 -11.02 12.74 -1.42
C PHE A 56 -11.41 13.44 -0.13
N VAL A 57 -10.61 14.42 0.28
CA VAL A 57 -10.95 15.31 1.40
C VAL A 57 -11.41 16.63 0.82
N HIS A 58 -12.72 16.75 0.58
CA HIS A 58 -13.36 17.94 0.05
C HIS A 58 -14.31 18.57 1.06
N ARG A 59 -14.79 19.78 0.74
CA ARG A 59 -15.81 20.50 1.53
C ARG A 59 -17.12 20.66 0.76
N ASN A 60 -17.37 19.81 -0.25
CA ASN A 60 -18.61 19.86 -1.00
C ASN A 60 -19.79 19.53 -0.05
N PRO A 61 -20.79 20.42 0.10
CA PRO A 61 -21.92 20.18 0.99
C PRO A 61 -22.89 19.11 0.49
N THR A 62 -22.84 18.71 -0.79
CA THR A 62 -23.78 17.73 -1.36
C THR A 62 -23.34 16.28 -1.16
N VAL A 63 -22.07 16.05 -0.82
CA VAL A 63 -21.48 14.72 -0.67
C VAL A 63 -20.68 14.69 0.63
N ASP A 64 -21.00 13.77 1.53
CA ASP A 64 -20.26 13.54 2.78
C ASP A 64 -19.31 12.33 2.70
N ALA A 65 -19.30 11.65 1.56
CA ALA A 65 -18.40 10.53 1.29
C ALA A 65 -16.94 11.00 1.14
N GLU A 66 -15.99 10.24 1.68
CA GLU A 66 -14.56 10.47 1.45
C GLU A 66 -13.98 9.48 0.43
N TRP A 67 -14.54 8.27 0.30
CA TRP A 67 -14.01 7.24 -0.59
C TRP A 67 -14.86 7.12 -1.85
N ILE A 68 -14.34 7.64 -2.96
CA ILE A 68 -15.14 7.87 -4.16
C ILE A 68 -14.39 7.37 -5.41
N CYS A 69 -15.09 6.70 -6.32
CA CYS A 69 -14.58 6.31 -7.64
C CYS A 69 -14.51 7.51 -8.59
N SER A 70 -13.64 7.48 -9.60
CA SER A 70 -13.39 8.63 -10.48
C SER A 70 -14.66 9.19 -11.14
N ALA A 71 -15.55 8.31 -11.60
CA ALA A 71 -16.81 8.70 -12.22
C ALA A 71 -17.76 9.43 -11.24
N CYS A 72 -17.84 8.99 -9.98
CA CYS A 72 -18.64 9.67 -8.97
C CYS A 72 -18.01 10.99 -8.54
N VAL A 73 -16.68 11.07 -8.54
CA VAL A 73 -15.97 12.32 -8.24
C VAL A 73 -16.25 13.36 -9.34
N ASP A 74 -16.28 12.94 -10.60
CA ASP A 74 -16.62 13.80 -11.74
C ASP A 74 -18.07 14.29 -11.70
N LYS A 75 -19.02 13.39 -11.45
CA LYS A 75 -20.45 13.74 -11.32
C LYS A 75 -20.73 14.74 -10.21
N ASN A 76 -19.93 14.72 -9.14
CA ASN A 76 -20.07 15.64 -8.01
C ASN A 76 -19.11 16.84 -8.09
N GLU A 77 -18.46 17.04 -9.24
CA GLU A 77 -17.57 18.17 -9.52
C GLU A 77 -16.43 18.35 -8.49
N ILE A 78 -15.99 17.25 -7.88
CA ILE A 78 -14.93 17.26 -6.87
C ILE A 78 -13.58 17.28 -7.59
N HIS A 79 -12.85 18.37 -7.43
CA HIS A 79 -11.57 18.53 -8.12
C HIS A 79 -10.49 17.56 -7.58
N ASP A 80 -9.66 17.04 -8.48
CA ASP A 80 -8.60 16.07 -8.13
C ASP A 80 -7.52 16.61 -7.17
N LYS A 81 -7.48 17.93 -6.93
CA LYS A 81 -6.62 18.57 -5.93
C LYS A 81 -6.93 18.12 -4.51
N PHE A 82 -8.16 17.67 -4.28
CA PHE A 82 -8.64 17.17 -2.99
C PHE A 82 -8.38 15.68 -2.79
N ARG A 83 -7.89 14.98 -3.82
CA ARG A 83 -7.45 13.60 -3.71
C ARG A 83 -6.26 13.52 -2.75
N LYS A 84 -6.32 12.60 -1.78
CA LYS A 84 -5.28 12.36 -0.77
C LYS A 84 -4.52 11.07 -0.99
N THR A 85 -5.12 10.09 -1.64
CA THR A 85 -4.49 8.79 -1.87
C THR A 85 -4.23 8.55 -3.35
N HIS A 86 -3.30 7.63 -3.59
CA HIS A 86 -2.97 7.10 -4.90
C HIS A 86 -2.90 5.57 -4.80
N GLN A 87 -3.93 4.98 -4.16
CA GLN A 87 -3.92 3.58 -3.73
C GLN A 87 -4.66 2.67 -4.70
N SER A 88 -5.57 3.19 -5.51
CA SER A 88 -6.35 2.37 -6.44
C SER A 88 -5.45 1.63 -7.42
N ASP A 89 -5.96 0.52 -7.92
CA ASP A 89 -5.27 -0.33 -8.87
C ASP A 89 -4.96 0.46 -10.16
N PHE A 90 -5.89 1.33 -10.55
CA PHE A 90 -5.75 2.22 -11.70
C PHE A 90 -4.68 3.28 -11.46
N ALA A 91 -4.63 3.87 -10.27
CA ALA A 91 -3.61 4.86 -9.92
C ALA A 91 -2.21 4.22 -9.91
N LYS A 92 -2.06 3.08 -9.23
CA LYS A 92 -0.79 2.33 -9.18
C LYS A 92 -0.26 1.96 -10.56
N LYS A 93 -1.15 1.58 -11.49
CA LYS A 93 -0.84 1.22 -12.87
C LYS A 93 -0.70 2.43 -13.81
N GLY A 94 -0.86 3.66 -13.32
CA GLY A 94 -0.78 4.88 -14.14
C GLY A 94 -1.93 5.04 -15.13
N ARG A 95 -3.07 4.39 -14.88
CA ARG A 95 -4.28 4.42 -15.71
C ARG A 95 -5.43 5.20 -15.08
N TYR A 96 -5.23 5.74 -13.88
CA TYR A 96 -6.21 6.61 -13.25
C TYR A 96 -6.39 7.86 -14.09
N ARG A 97 -7.61 8.10 -14.56
CA ARG A 97 -7.95 9.22 -15.42
C ARG A 97 -9.36 9.70 -15.09
N ARG A 98 -9.50 11.02 -14.97
CA ARG A 98 -10.80 11.68 -14.82
C ARG A 98 -11.46 11.81 -16.20
N GLU A 99 -12.77 11.60 -16.26
CA GLU A 99 -13.57 11.86 -17.45
C GLU A 99 -13.72 13.37 -17.66
N PHE A 100 -13.89 14.10 -16.56
CA PHE A 100 -14.09 15.55 -16.57
C PHE A 100 -13.10 16.25 -15.62
N GLY A 101 -12.30 17.15 -16.19
CA GLY A 101 -11.33 17.95 -15.44
C GLY A 101 -9.92 17.35 -15.33
N PRO A 102 -9.00 18.09 -14.69
CA PRO A 102 -7.59 17.71 -14.65
C PRO A 102 -7.34 16.56 -13.69
N THR A 103 -6.54 15.59 -14.15
CA THR A 103 -6.03 14.50 -13.31
C THR A 103 -4.64 14.88 -12.80
N ARG A 104 -4.41 14.82 -11.49
CA ARG A 104 -3.07 15.00 -10.90
C ARG A 104 -2.19 13.82 -11.18
N ASP A 105 -0.95 14.13 -11.51
CA ASP A 105 0.09 13.13 -11.72
C ASP A 105 0.52 12.51 -10.39
N LYS A 106 1.00 11.27 -10.48
CA LYS A 106 1.55 10.52 -9.34
C LYS A 106 2.67 11.25 -8.59
N LYS A 107 3.41 12.13 -9.28
CA LYS A 107 4.54 12.88 -8.70
C LYS A 107 4.09 13.95 -7.69
N GLU A 108 2.81 14.26 -7.62
CA GLU A 108 2.29 15.30 -6.75
C GLU A 108 1.73 14.76 -5.42
N PHE A 109 1.79 13.44 -5.18
CA PHE A 109 1.25 12.76 -3.99
C PHE A 109 2.33 12.38 -3.00
#